data_AF-A0A922L0A9-F1
#
_entry.id   AF-A0A922L0A9-F1
#
_cell.length_a   1.000
_cell.length_b   1.000
_cell.length_c   1.000
_cell.angle_alpha   90.00
_cell.angle_beta   90.00
_cell.angle_gamma   90.00
#
_symmetry.space_group_name_H-M   'P 1'
#
loop_
_entity.id
_entity.type
_entity.pdbx_description
1 polymer ?
#
loop_
_entity_poly.entity_id
_entity_poly.type
_entity_poly.pdbx_seq_one_letter_code
_entity_poly.pdbx_strand_id
1 'polypeptide(L)'
;MSANKMNDPDSNDVKNDDDIKNVLVNNVKMTNKVNIYHEKQSRQLCALHALNNLFQNSNAFTKNDLDSIAETLSPSSLILFNPHKSTFGFGNYDVNVILMALQNKNYEAVWFNKKKDPKQLNLNVIFGFILNIPNDCDFWKNALTFFTSSRRHWIAVRKFDSQYYNLDSKLKEPITIGQEENLFNFLQTNLTEKNAEVFVIVTKEIAQQNNWYNEMTNDHHH
;
A
#
# COMPACT_ATOMS: atom_id res chain seq x y z
N MET A 1 -83.42 -17.62 11.29
CA MET A 1 -82.03 -18.08 11.09
C MET A 1 -81.55 -17.44 9.79
N SER A 2 -80.88 -16.29 9.89
CA SER A 2 -79.41 -16.18 9.74
C SER A 2 -78.99 -16.23 8.26
N ALA A 3 -78.15 -15.38 7.69
CA ALA A 3 -77.49 -14.14 8.10
C ALA A 3 -76.84 -13.54 6.82
N ASN A 4 -76.53 -12.25 6.89
CA ASN A 4 -75.82 -11.39 5.92
C ASN A 4 -74.59 -12.00 5.22
N LYS A 5 -74.23 -11.45 4.05
CA LYS A 5 -72.93 -10.74 3.89
C LYS A 5 -72.83 -9.85 2.65
N MET A 6 -72.70 -8.55 2.92
CA MET A 6 -71.97 -7.56 2.10
C MET A 6 -70.48 -7.95 2.03
N ASN A 7 -69.81 -7.54 0.95
CA ASN A 7 -68.36 -7.27 0.94
C ASN A 7 -68.07 -6.05 0.06
N ASP A 8 -67.32 -5.12 0.66
CA ASP A 8 -66.70 -3.93 0.09
C ASP A 8 -65.50 -4.25 -0.82
N PRO A 9 -65.06 -3.30 -1.67
CA PRO A 9 -63.77 -3.30 -2.34
C PRO A 9 -62.72 -2.51 -1.53
N ASP A 10 -61.55 -3.09 -1.26
CA ASP A 10 -60.33 -2.29 -1.11
C ASP A 10 -59.08 -3.17 -1.30
N SER A 11 -58.54 -3.13 -2.52
CA SER A 11 -57.29 -3.79 -2.88
C SER A 11 -56.12 -2.89 -2.49
N ASN A 12 -55.56 -3.11 -1.31
CA ASN A 12 -54.28 -2.52 -0.92
C ASN A 12 -53.13 -3.21 -1.67
N ASP A 13 -52.42 -2.44 -2.48
CA ASP A 13 -51.12 -2.76 -3.08
C ASP A 13 -50.10 -3.10 -1.98
N VAL A 14 -49.92 -4.39 -1.71
CA VAL A 14 -48.79 -4.89 -0.94
C VAL A 14 -47.66 -5.16 -1.92
N LYS A 15 -46.73 -4.19 -2.07
CA LYS A 15 -45.44 -4.43 -2.71
C LYS A 15 -44.73 -5.54 -1.93
N ASN A 16 -44.48 -6.67 -2.59
CA ASN A 16 -43.88 -7.86 -1.99
C ASN A 16 -42.55 -7.52 -1.30
N ASP A 17 -42.40 -7.91 -0.04
CA ASP A 17 -41.17 -7.78 0.75
C ASP A 17 -39.96 -8.43 0.06
N ASP A 18 -40.19 -9.41 -0.81
CA ASP A 18 -39.13 -10.09 -1.55
C ASP A 18 -38.55 -9.22 -2.68
N ASP A 19 -39.33 -8.30 -3.25
CA ASP A 19 -38.84 -7.34 -4.24
C ASP A 19 -37.96 -6.27 -3.58
N ILE A 20 -38.34 -5.82 -2.38
CA ILE A 20 -37.53 -4.87 -1.58
C ILE A 20 -36.24 -5.52 -1.13
N LYS A 21 -36.27 -6.78 -0.67
CA LYS A 21 -35.06 -7.53 -0.32
C LYS A 21 -34.16 -7.72 -1.53
N ASN A 22 -34.69 -8.05 -2.70
CA ASN A 22 -33.90 -8.20 -3.92
C ASN A 22 -33.28 -6.87 -4.38
N VAL A 23 -34.00 -5.76 -4.28
CA VAL A 23 -33.46 -4.42 -4.57
C VAL A 23 -32.37 -4.03 -3.58
N LEU A 24 -32.55 -4.29 -2.28
CA LEU A 24 -31.53 -4.03 -1.26
C LEU A 24 -30.31 -4.94 -1.44
N VAL A 25 -30.49 -6.22 -1.72
CA VAL A 25 -29.40 -7.18 -1.96
C VAL A 25 -28.63 -6.83 -3.24
N ASN A 26 -29.32 -6.39 -4.29
CA ASN A 26 -28.70 -5.93 -5.53
C ASN A 26 -27.97 -4.59 -5.35
N ASN A 27 -28.51 -3.66 -4.55
CA ASN A 27 -27.85 -2.39 -4.22
C ASN A 27 -26.63 -2.59 -3.29
N VAL A 28 -26.65 -3.59 -2.40
CA VAL A 28 -25.49 -3.98 -1.56
C VAL A 28 -24.42 -4.73 -2.39
N LYS A 29 -24.82 -5.48 -3.42
CA LYS A 29 -23.88 -6.09 -4.38
C LYS A 29 -23.29 -5.10 -5.39
N MET A 30 -23.90 -3.94 -5.55
CA MET A 30 -23.37 -2.77 -6.26
C MET A 30 -22.52 -1.90 -5.31
N THR A 31 -21.83 -2.49 -4.35
CA THR A 31 -20.66 -1.84 -3.76
C THR A 31 -19.66 -1.67 -4.91
N ASN A 32 -19.47 -0.42 -5.34
CA ASN A 32 -18.50 -0.06 -6.38
C ASN A 32 -17.19 -0.82 -6.13
N LYS A 33 -16.90 -1.81 -6.98
CA LYS A 33 -15.61 -2.50 -6.94
C LYS A 33 -14.57 -1.44 -7.26
N VAL A 34 -13.88 -0.95 -6.24
CA VAL A 34 -12.80 0.03 -6.39
C VAL A 34 -11.83 -0.54 -7.41
N ASN A 35 -11.69 0.12 -8.55
CA ASN A 35 -10.75 -0.29 -9.59
C ASN A 35 -9.35 0.16 -9.18
N ILE A 36 -8.71 -0.64 -8.33
CA ILE A 36 -7.36 -0.39 -7.83
C ILE A 36 -6.36 -0.75 -8.93
N TYR A 37 -5.53 0.20 -9.32
CA TYR A 37 -4.40 -0.04 -10.21
C TYR A 37 -3.39 -0.94 -9.51
N HIS A 38 -2.94 -2.00 -10.22
CA HIS A 38 -1.95 -2.94 -9.71
C HIS A 38 -1.00 -3.40 -10.80
N GLU A 39 0.24 -2.93 -10.73
CA GLU A 39 1.36 -3.39 -11.53
C GLU A 39 2.00 -4.61 -10.89
N LYS A 40 2.07 -5.69 -11.68
CA LYS A 40 2.74 -6.94 -11.27
C LYS A 40 4.21 -6.88 -11.61
N GLN A 41 5.03 -7.45 -10.72
CA GLN A 41 6.46 -7.40 -10.84
C GLN A 41 6.92 -8.08 -12.13
N SER A 42 7.65 -7.32 -12.93
CA SER A 42 8.49 -7.86 -13.99
C SER A 42 9.97 -7.75 -13.57
N ARG A 43 10.72 -8.84 -13.73
CA ARG A 43 12.16 -8.90 -13.40
C ARG A 43 12.43 -8.52 -11.94
N GLN A 44 13.46 -7.73 -11.65
CA GLN A 44 13.78 -7.28 -10.28
C GLN A 44 13.36 -5.82 -10.02
N LEU A 45 12.40 -5.29 -10.78
CA LEU A 45 11.96 -3.88 -10.72
C LEU A 45 10.98 -3.60 -9.56
N CYS A 46 11.10 -4.28 -8.42
CA CYS A 46 10.12 -4.16 -7.34
C CYS A 46 9.96 -2.73 -6.82
N ALA A 47 11.01 -1.92 -6.78
CA ALA A 47 10.92 -0.51 -6.38
C ALA A 47 10.08 0.33 -7.36
N LEU A 48 10.24 0.11 -8.67
CA LEU A 48 9.43 0.77 -9.70
C LEU A 48 7.95 0.44 -9.51
N HIS A 49 7.65 -0.85 -9.39
CA HIS A 49 6.28 -1.32 -9.23
C HIS A 49 5.66 -0.86 -7.91
N ALA A 50 6.44 -0.83 -6.83
CA ALA A 50 5.98 -0.28 -5.55
C ALA A 50 5.63 1.21 -5.68
N LEU A 51 6.45 2.01 -6.37
CA LEU A 51 6.15 3.42 -6.63
C LEU A 51 4.91 3.58 -7.52
N ASN A 52 4.81 2.87 -8.64
CA ASN A 52 3.65 2.97 -9.54
C ASN A 52 2.36 2.50 -8.87
N ASN A 53 2.42 1.43 -8.07
CA ASN A 53 1.30 0.97 -7.24
C ASN A 53 0.94 2.01 -6.18
N LEU A 54 1.94 2.59 -5.50
CA LEU A 54 1.69 3.65 -4.53
C LEU A 54 1.01 4.85 -5.19
N PHE A 55 1.39 5.26 -6.40
CA PHE A 55 0.81 6.41 -7.10
C PHE A 55 -0.43 6.07 -7.94
N GLN A 56 -0.76 4.78 -8.07
CA GLN A 56 -1.91 4.27 -8.83
C GLN A 56 -1.87 4.66 -10.32
N ASN A 57 -0.68 4.63 -10.91
CA ASN A 57 -0.48 5.00 -12.31
C ASN A 57 0.78 4.33 -12.86
N SER A 58 0.65 3.62 -13.98
CA SER A 58 1.77 2.94 -14.67
C SER A 58 2.85 3.89 -15.18
N ASN A 59 2.48 5.15 -15.39
CA ASN A 59 3.37 6.19 -15.90
C ASN A 59 3.78 7.17 -14.79
N ALA A 60 3.51 6.86 -13.51
CA ALA A 60 3.99 7.68 -12.41
C ALA A 60 5.52 7.74 -12.42
N PHE A 61 6.15 6.59 -12.62
CA PHE A 61 7.58 6.42 -12.81
C PHE A 61 7.84 5.39 -13.90
N THR A 62 8.93 5.59 -14.62
CA THR A 62 9.46 4.64 -15.60
C THR A 62 10.83 4.13 -15.14
N LYS A 63 11.27 3.02 -15.73
CA LYS A 63 12.63 2.51 -15.52
C LYS A 63 13.69 3.58 -15.83
N ASN A 64 13.49 4.36 -16.88
CA ASN A 64 14.43 5.42 -17.28
C ASN A 64 14.51 6.54 -16.23
N ASP A 65 13.38 6.89 -15.59
CA ASP A 65 13.37 7.88 -14.52
C ASP A 65 14.23 7.40 -13.33
N LEU A 66 14.03 6.16 -12.89
CA LEU A 66 14.78 5.60 -11.77
C LEU A 66 16.25 5.35 -12.10
N ASP A 67 16.56 4.95 -13.34
CA ASP A 67 17.94 4.82 -13.80
C ASP A 67 18.66 6.18 -13.81
N SER A 68 18.00 7.23 -14.31
CA SER A 68 18.56 8.60 -14.34
C SER A 68 18.82 9.14 -12.93
N ILE A 69 17.92 8.85 -11.99
CA ILE A 69 18.09 9.17 -10.57
C ILE A 69 19.30 8.41 -10.00
N ALA A 70 19.40 7.11 -10.26
CA ALA A 70 20.51 6.29 -9.79
C ALA A 70 21.86 6.77 -10.34
N GLU A 71 21.90 7.25 -11.58
CA GLU A 71 23.10 7.86 -12.18
C GLU A 71 23.46 9.19 -11.51
N THR A 72 22.47 10.04 -11.25
CA THR A 72 22.66 11.34 -10.58
C THR A 72 23.17 11.19 -9.15
N LEU A 73 22.71 10.16 -8.42
CA LEU A 73 23.17 9.87 -7.06
C LEU A 73 24.58 9.28 -7.00
N SER A 74 25.16 8.88 -8.13
CA SER A 74 26.54 8.35 -8.20
C SER A 74 27.29 8.83 -9.46
N PRO A 75 27.60 10.13 -9.58
CA PRO A 75 28.14 10.70 -10.83
C PRO A 75 29.59 10.31 -11.14
N SER A 76 30.42 9.90 -10.16
CA SER A 76 31.88 9.84 -10.35
C SER A 76 32.66 8.80 -9.51
N SER A 77 32.03 7.71 -9.07
CA SER A 77 32.75 6.62 -8.37
C SER A 77 32.38 5.23 -8.90
N LEU A 78 33.32 4.63 -9.63
CA LEU A 78 33.51 3.18 -9.74
C LEU A 78 32.38 2.38 -10.43
N ILE A 79 32.31 2.47 -11.76
CA ILE A 79 31.61 1.50 -12.63
C ILE A 79 32.06 0.04 -12.35
N LEU A 80 33.27 -0.15 -11.79
CA LEU A 80 33.84 -1.47 -11.49
C LEU A 80 33.64 -1.96 -10.04
N PHE A 81 33.26 -1.10 -9.09
CA PHE A 81 33.11 -1.48 -7.66
C PHE A 81 31.91 -0.79 -7.01
N ASN A 82 30.72 -0.97 -7.57
CA ASN A 82 29.49 -0.76 -6.81
C ASN A 82 28.84 -2.11 -6.50
N PRO A 83 29.04 -2.68 -5.28
CA PRO A 83 28.37 -3.91 -4.85
C PRO A 83 26.85 -3.76 -4.69
N HIS A 84 26.31 -2.55 -4.87
CA HIS A 84 24.88 -2.24 -4.85
C HIS A 84 24.34 -1.70 -6.18
N LYS A 85 25.16 -1.55 -7.24
CA LYS A 85 24.66 -1.38 -8.62
C LYS A 85 24.54 -2.77 -9.19
N SER A 86 23.33 -3.18 -9.54
CA SER A 86 23.18 -4.25 -10.53
C SER A 86 23.72 -3.69 -11.84
N THR A 87 24.99 -3.99 -12.15
CA THR A 87 25.78 -3.57 -13.33
C THR A 87 25.21 -4.06 -14.68
N PHE A 88 23.90 -4.28 -14.75
CA PHE A 88 23.22 -4.85 -15.91
C PHE A 88 21.76 -4.36 -16.09
N GLY A 89 21.31 -3.35 -15.34
CA GLY A 89 19.96 -2.80 -15.54
C GLY A 89 18.82 -3.75 -15.12
N PHE A 90 19.05 -4.62 -14.14
CA PHE A 90 18.08 -5.63 -13.68
C PHE A 90 16.95 -5.08 -12.77
N GLY A 91 17.11 -3.89 -12.18
CA GLY A 91 16.03 -3.21 -11.44
C GLY A 91 16.10 -3.18 -9.91
N ASN A 92 17.19 -3.65 -9.29
CA ASN A 92 17.39 -3.58 -7.84
C ASN A 92 17.76 -2.15 -7.39
N TYR A 93 16.80 -1.24 -7.38
CA TYR A 93 17.02 0.13 -6.92
C TYR A 93 17.19 0.18 -5.40
N ASP A 94 18.17 0.96 -4.94
CA ASP A 94 18.39 1.22 -3.53
C ASP A 94 17.40 2.25 -2.97
N VAL A 95 17.39 2.40 -1.65
CA VAL A 95 16.48 3.31 -0.95
C VAL A 95 16.62 4.76 -1.42
N ASN A 96 17.82 5.24 -1.74
CA ASN A 96 18.02 6.65 -2.11
C ASN A 96 17.36 6.98 -3.45
N VAL A 97 17.31 6.01 -4.37
CA VAL A 97 16.56 6.18 -5.63
C VAL A 97 15.08 6.37 -5.35
N ILE A 98 14.51 5.60 -4.42
CA ILE A 98 13.10 5.74 -4.00
C ILE A 98 12.87 7.09 -3.32
N LEU A 99 13.75 7.51 -2.41
CA LEU A 99 13.67 8.80 -1.72
C LEU A 99 13.68 9.97 -2.72
N MET A 100 14.66 9.98 -3.63
CA MET A 100 14.77 11.03 -4.65
C MET A 100 13.58 11.02 -5.62
N ALA A 101 13.09 9.84 -6.01
CA ALA A 101 11.90 9.71 -6.86
C ALA A 101 10.65 10.32 -6.20
N LEU A 102 10.46 10.09 -4.90
CA LEU A 102 9.37 10.71 -4.13
C LEU A 102 9.53 12.23 -4.02
N GLN A 103 10.75 12.70 -3.75
CA GLN A 103 11.07 14.12 -3.64
C GLN A 103 10.79 14.87 -4.95
N ASN A 104 11.09 14.27 -6.10
CA ASN A 104 10.77 14.82 -7.42
C ASN A 104 9.25 14.99 -7.66
N LYS A 105 8.38 14.37 -6.84
CA LYS A 105 6.93 14.54 -6.85
C LYS A 105 6.38 15.30 -5.64
N ASN A 106 7.21 16.01 -4.87
CA ASN A 106 6.86 16.73 -3.63
C ASN A 106 6.38 15.83 -2.48
N TYR A 107 6.84 14.58 -2.44
CA TYR A 107 6.65 13.67 -1.31
C TYR A 107 7.97 13.42 -0.59
N GLU A 108 7.87 13.07 0.69
CA GLU A 108 9.00 12.61 1.50
C GLU A 108 8.68 11.21 2.06
N ALA A 109 9.71 10.38 2.16
CA ALA A 109 9.64 9.09 2.82
C ALA A 109 10.25 9.20 4.21
N VAL A 110 9.42 9.17 5.25
CA VAL A 110 9.87 9.23 6.63
C VAL A 110 10.08 7.82 7.15
N TRP A 111 11.31 7.48 7.55
CA TRP A 111 11.59 6.16 8.12
C TRP A 111 10.91 6.01 9.48
N PHE A 112 10.01 5.04 9.60
CA PHE A 112 9.29 4.78 10.85
C PHE A 112 10.20 4.04 11.82
N ASN A 113 10.40 4.64 13.00
CA ASN A 113 11.17 4.01 14.06
C ASN A 113 10.37 2.85 14.66
N LYS A 114 10.87 1.61 14.53
CA LYS A 114 10.22 0.39 15.06
C LYS A 114 9.95 0.38 16.57
N LYS A 115 10.53 1.31 17.34
CA LYS A 115 10.26 1.48 18.77
C LYS A 115 9.02 2.34 19.05
N LYS A 116 8.51 3.07 18.05
CA LYS A 116 7.31 3.91 18.14
C LYS A 116 6.06 3.06 17.90
N ASP A 117 4.94 3.44 18.51
CA ASP A 117 3.65 2.76 18.31
C ASP A 117 3.01 3.22 16.98
N PRO A 118 2.74 2.33 16.02
CA PRO A 118 2.05 2.67 14.78
C PRO A 118 0.69 3.33 15.00
N LYS A 119 0.01 3.09 16.13
CA LYS A 119 -1.28 3.73 16.46
C LYS A 119 -1.20 5.24 16.62
N GLN A 120 0.00 5.79 16.81
CA GLN A 120 0.23 7.23 16.89
C GLN A 120 0.36 7.90 15.51
N LEU A 121 0.31 7.14 14.41
CA LEU A 121 0.33 7.70 13.06
C LEU A 121 -0.94 8.51 12.78
N ASN A 122 -0.78 9.73 12.27
CA ASN A 122 -1.89 10.53 11.77
C ASN A 122 -2.27 10.06 10.36
N LEU A 123 -3.13 9.03 10.27
CA LEU A 123 -3.49 8.39 9.01
C LEU A 123 -4.19 9.32 8.00
N ASN A 124 -4.73 10.46 8.44
CA ASN A 124 -5.44 11.41 7.57
C ASN A 124 -4.50 12.20 6.65
N VAL A 125 -3.23 12.36 7.04
CA VAL A 125 -2.23 13.12 6.26
C VAL A 125 -1.24 12.22 5.53
N ILE A 126 -1.33 10.90 5.75
CA ILE A 126 -0.44 9.92 5.16
C ILE A 126 -0.95 9.51 3.78
N PHE A 127 -0.11 9.67 2.77
CA PHE A 127 -0.42 9.29 1.40
C PHE A 127 -0.42 7.77 1.20
N GLY A 128 0.51 7.09 1.89
CA GLY A 128 0.63 5.64 1.92
C GLY A 128 1.92 5.21 2.60
N PHE A 129 2.27 3.94 2.42
CA PHE A 129 3.47 3.37 3.00
C PHE A 129 4.27 2.61 1.95
N ILE A 130 5.58 2.63 2.08
CA ILE A 130 6.50 1.73 1.37
C ILE A 130 7.20 0.88 2.41
N LEU A 131 7.21 -0.43 2.21
CA LEU A 131 7.92 -1.36 3.08
C LEU A 131 9.06 -2.03 2.33
N ASN A 132 10.19 -2.20 3.01
CA ASN A 132 11.32 -3.01 2.58
C ASN A 132 11.32 -4.30 3.40
N ILE A 133 10.75 -5.37 2.84
CA ILE A 133 10.61 -6.65 3.53
C ILE A 133 11.73 -7.59 3.09
N PRO A 134 12.27 -8.46 3.98
CA PRO A 134 13.10 -9.57 3.54
C PRO A 134 12.33 -10.43 2.54
N ASN A 135 13.01 -10.88 1.49
CA ASN A 135 12.44 -11.95 0.68
C ASN A 135 12.57 -13.26 1.44
N ASP A 136 11.46 -13.99 1.57
CA ASP A 136 11.48 -15.39 1.95
C ASP A 136 12.16 -16.15 0.81
N CYS A 137 13.48 -16.18 0.86
CA CYS A 137 14.27 -17.09 0.06
C CYS A 137 14.00 -18.47 0.65
N ASP A 138 13.05 -19.22 0.07
CA ASP A 138 12.98 -20.65 0.30
C ASP A 138 14.36 -21.22 -0.02
N PHE A 139 15.10 -21.61 1.01
CA PHE A 139 16.39 -22.31 0.88
C PHE A 139 16.26 -23.57 0.00
N TRP A 140 15.02 -24.05 -0.22
CA TRP A 140 14.67 -25.19 -1.06
C TRP A 140 14.49 -24.86 -2.55
N LYS A 141 14.38 -23.58 -2.95
CA LYS A 141 14.27 -23.19 -4.36
C LYS A 141 15.67 -23.11 -4.97
N ASN A 142 16.09 -24.21 -5.60
CA ASN A 142 17.19 -24.39 -6.57
C ASN A 142 18.37 -23.38 -6.47
N ALA A 143 19.59 -23.89 -6.29
CA ALA A 143 20.83 -23.10 -6.22
C ALA A 143 21.01 -22.06 -7.36
N LEU A 144 20.34 -22.26 -8.51
CA LEU A 144 20.34 -21.34 -9.65
C LEU A 144 19.57 -20.03 -9.40
N THR A 145 18.50 -20.03 -8.60
CA THR A 145 17.69 -18.84 -8.28
C THR A 145 18.20 -18.06 -7.06
N PHE A 146 19.13 -18.64 -6.30
CA PHE A 146 19.74 -18.02 -5.13
C PHE A 146 20.56 -16.78 -5.49
N PHE A 147 21.24 -16.80 -6.64
CA PHE A 147 22.09 -15.69 -7.10
C PHE A 147 21.31 -14.54 -7.76
N THR A 148 20.05 -14.76 -8.12
CA THR A 148 19.24 -13.81 -8.91
C THR A 148 18.05 -13.24 -8.15
N SER A 149 17.92 -13.51 -6.85
CA SER A 149 16.83 -12.96 -6.04
C SER A 149 17.37 -11.88 -5.12
N SER A 150 16.84 -10.65 -5.22
CA SER A 150 17.15 -9.60 -4.26
C SER A 150 16.84 -10.11 -2.85
N ARG A 151 17.71 -9.84 -1.87
CA ARG A 151 17.49 -10.25 -0.47
C ARG A 151 16.30 -9.53 0.18
N ARG A 152 15.88 -8.41 -0.42
CA ARG A 152 14.75 -7.62 0.04
C ARG A 152 13.84 -7.21 -1.10
N HIS A 153 12.64 -6.81 -0.74
CA HIS A 153 11.55 -6.53 -1.66
C HIS A 153 10.77 -5.32 -1.21
N TRP A 154 10.50 -4.43 -2.17
CA TRP A 154 9.73 -3.23 -1.95
C TRP A 154 8.26 -3.51 -2.21
N ILE A 155 7.41 -3.19 -1.24
CA ILE A 155 5.94 -3.27 -1.38
C ILE A 155 5.32 -1.92 -1.02
N ALA A 156 4.18 -1.62 -1.63
CA ALA A 156 3.39 -0.44 -1.30
C ALA A 156 2.12 -0.84 -0.53
N VAL A 157 1.70 0.02 0.38
CA VAL A 157 0.41 -0.05 1.06
C VAL A 157 -0.31 1.27 0.88
N ARG A 158 -1.58 1.24 0.46
CA ARG A 158 -2.38 2.44 0.22
C ARG A 158 -3.82 2.26 0.68
N LYS A 159 -4.42 3.37 1.12
CA LYS A 159 -5.84 3.46 1.47
C LYS A 159 -6.66 3.77 0.21
N PHE A 160 -7.75 3.04 0.02
CA PHE A 160 -8.82 3.37 -0.90
C PHE A 160 -10.13 3.31 -0.14
N ASP A 161 -10.91 4.38 -0.23
CA ASP A 161 -12.07 4.62 0.62
C ASP A 161 -11.72 4.47 2.12
N SER A 162 -12.27 3.47 2.79
CA SER A 162 -12.02 3.17 4.21
C SER A 162 -11.08 1.99 4.45
N GLN A 163 -10.53 1.40 3.39
CA GLN A 163 -9.78 0.14 3.44
C GLN A 163 -8.34 0.31 2.98
N TYR A 164 -7.41 -0.32 3.68
CA TYR A 164 -6.01 -0.44 3.30
C TYR A 164 -5.78 -1.70 2.49
N TYR A 165 -4.88 -1.60 1.50
CA TYR A 165 -4.54 -2.69 0.60
C TYR A 165 -3.04 -2.89 0.55
N ASN A 166 -2.62 -4.15 0.57
CA ASN A 166 -1.27 -4.57 0.21
C ASN A 166 -1.18 -4.62 -1.32
N LEU A 167 -0.33 -3.76 -1.87
CA LEU A 167 -0.06 -3.64 -3.30
C LEU A 167 1.29 -4.23 -3.68
N ASP A 168 1.71 -5.29 -2.98
CA ASP A 168 2.88 -6.07 -3.34
C ASP A 168 2.76 -6.57 -4.78
N SER A 169 3.70 -6.14 -5.61
CA SER A 169 3.77 -6.46 -7.04
C SER A 169 3.95 -7.96 -7.34
N LYS A 170 4.32 -8.79 -6.34
CA LYS A 170 4.33 -10.26 -6.46
C LYS A 170 2.94 -10.88 -6.36
N LEU A 171 1.95 -10.16 -5.84
CA LEU A 171 0.58 -10.63 -5.74
C LEU A 171 -0.11 -10.61 -7.10
N LYS A 172 -1.03 -11.57 -7.31
CA LYS A 172 -1.86 -11.61 -8.53
C LYS A 172 -2.79 -10.40 -8.62
N GLU A 173 -3.24 -9.91 -7.48
CA GLU A 173 -4.15 -8.77 -7.30
C GLU A 173 -3.94 -8.13 -5.92
N PRO A 174 -4.38 -6.88 -5.69
CA PRO A 174 -4.35 -6.24 -4.38
C PRO A 174 -5.04 -7.08 -3.30
N ILE A 175 -4.38 -7.25 -2.15
CA ILE A 175 -4.98 -7.93 -1.00
C ILE A 175 -5.42 -6.90 0.04
N THR A 176 -6.69 -6.94 0.42
CA THR A 176 -7.23 -6.09 1.48
C THR A 176 -6.57 -6.43 2.81
N ILE A 177 -6.00 -5.42 3.47
CA ILE A 177 -5.51 -5.50 4.85
C ILE A 177 -6.69 -5.26 5.81
N GLY A 178 -7.56 -4.30 5.50
CA GLY A 178 -8.74 -3.94 6.31
C GLY A 178 -8.70 -2.47 6.71
N GLN A 179 -9.30 -2.14 7.86
CA GLN A 179 -9.36 -0.76 8.36
C GLN A 179 -8.11 -0.42 9.17
N GLU A 180 -8.15 0.69 9.91
CA GLU A 180 -7.00 1.27 10.62
C GLU A 180 -6.39 0.29 11.65
N GLU A 181 -7.21 -0.42 12.43
CA GLU A 181 -6.72 -1.42 13.38
C GLU A 181 -5.97 -2.56 12.68
N ASN A 182 -6.49 -3.03 11.54
CA ASN A 182 -5.83 -4.06 10.75
C ASN A 182 -4.51 -3.56 10.16
N LEU A 183 -4.46 -2.30 9.71
CA LEU A 183 -3.23 -1.67 9.26
C LEU A 183 -2.19 -1.61 10.37
N PHE A 184 -2.55 -1.17 11.57
CA PHE A 184 -1.61 -1.08 12.69
C PHE A 184 -1.03 -2.45 13.03
N ASN A 185 -1.88 -3.48 13.11
CA ASN A 185 -1.43 -4.85 13.32
C ASN A 185 -0.51 -5.33 12.18
N PHE A 186 -0.87 -5.05 10.92
CA PHE A 186 -0.05 -5.38 9.76
C PHE A 186 1.33 -4.72 9.83
N LEU A 187 1.41 -3.41 10.13
CA LEU A 187 2.67 -2.68 10.25
C LEU A 187 3.50 -3.22 11.42
N GLN A 188 2.88 -3.43 12.58
CA GLN A 188 3.54 -3.95 13.78
C GLN A 188 4.16 -5.32 13.52
N THR A 189 3.41 -6.28 12.98
CA THR A 189 3.89 -7.61 12.62
C THR A 189 5.07 -7.55 11.64
N ASN A 190 4.99 -6.69 10.61
CA ASN A 190 6.10 -6.54 9.66
C ASN A 190 7.37 -5.95 10.33
N LEU A 191 7.21 -4.98 11.24
CA LEU A 191 8.32 -4.35 11.96
C LEU A 191 9.01 -5.30 12.95
N THR A 192 8.24 -6.09 13.71
CA THR A 192 8.79 -6.92 14.80
C THR A 192 9.14 -8.33 14.40
N GLU A 193 8.29 -8.98 13.59
CA GLU A 193 8.45 -10.40 13.26
C GLU A 193 9.22 -10.59 11.95
N LYS A 194 8.97 -9.73 10.97
CA LYS A 194 9.54 -9.88 9.62
C LYS A 194 10.78 -9.03 9.37
N ASN A 195 11.26 -8.29 10.37
CA ASN A 195 12.41 -7.39 10.24
C ASN A 195 12.30 -6.44 9.02
N ALA A 196 11.09 -5.94 8.77
CA ALA A 196 10.83 -4.99 7.71
C ALA A 196 11.27 -3.57 8.10
N GLU A 197 11.65 -2.77 7.11
CA GLU A 197 11.71 -1.32 7.27
C GLU A 197 10.44 -0.70 6.70
N VAL A 198 9.81 0.21 7.45
CA VAL A 198 8.59 0.90 7.04
C VAL A 198 8.92 2.36 6.79
N PHE A 199 8.49 2.88 5.63
CA PHE A 199 8.56 4.28 5.27
C PHE A 199 7.15 4.84 5.16
N VAL A 200 6.88 5.90 5.93
CA VAL A 200 5.62 6.65 5.88
C VAL A 200 5.76 7.71 4.79
N ILE A 201 4.88 7.66 3.79
CA ILE A 201 4.91 8.58 2.66
C ILE A 201 3.93 9.71 2.90
N VAL A 202 4.44 10.93 2.93
CA VAL A 202 3.68 12.17 3.18
C VAL A 202 4.12 13.24 2.22
N THR A 203 3.34 14.32 2.08
CA THR A 203 3.82 15.48 1.32
C THR A 203 5.01 16.13 2.05
N LYS A 204 5.83 16.85 1.29
CA LYS A 204 6.99 17.54 1.83
C LYS A 204 6.63 18.51 2.97
N GLU A 205 5.50 19.19 2.87
CA GLU A 205 5.02 20.12 3.90
C GLU A 205 4.68 19.39 5.20
N ILE A 206 3.98 18.24 5.10
CA ILE A 206 3.62 17.43 6.28
C ILE A 206 4.86 16.85 6.95
N ALA A 207 5.86 16.42 6.18
CA ALA A 207 7.14 15.95 6.73
C ALA A 207 7.85 17.05 7.50
N GLN A 208 7.92 18.27 6.96
CA GLN A 208 8.56 19.43 7.62
C GLN A 208 7.85 19.84 8.91
N GLN A 209 6.52 19.75 8.94
CA GLN A 209 5.71 20.08 10.12
C GLN A 209 5.69 18.97 11.17
N ASN A 210 6.18 17.77 10.85
CA ASN A 210 6.11 16.58 11.69
C ASN A 210 4.67 16.16 12.09
N ASN A 211 3.65 16.58 11.33
CA ASN A 211 2.23 16.33 11.62
C ASN A 211 1.75 14.90 11.29
N TRP A 212 2.66 14.04 10.84
CA TRP A 212 2.40 12.65 10.47
C TRP A 212 2.41 11.69 11.67
N TYR A 213 2.88 12.16 12.84
CA TYR A 213 2.96 11.37 14.07
C TYR A 213 2.50 12.19 15.28
N ASN A 214 1.53 11.66 16.02
CA ASN A 214 1.01 12.27 17.23
C ASN A 214 1.89 11.87 18.42
N GLU A 215 2.88 12.69 18.76
CA GLU A 215 3.60 12.51 20.02
C GLU A 215 2.64 12.71 21.19
N MET A 216 2.39 11.66 21.97
CA MET A 216 1.71 11.84 23.26
C MET A 216 2.66 12.68 24.11
N THR A 217 2.32 13.96 24.29
CA THR A 217 2.87 14.72 25.41
C THR A 217 2.34 14.03 26.66
N ASN A 218 3.23 13.40 27.43
CA ASN A 218 2.93 13.10 28.82
C ASN A 218 2.77 14.45 29.51
N ASP A 219 1.56 15.01 29.48
CA ASP A 219 1.17 16.08 30.37
C ASP A 219 1.13 15.50 31.79
N HIS A 220 2.31 15.37 32.39
CA HIS A 220 2.46 15.37 33.84
C HIS A 220 2.15 16.80 34.29
N HIS A 221 0.87 17.13 34.36
CA HIS A 221 0.42 18.26 35.17
C HIS A 221 0.66 17.90 36.64
N HIS A 222 1.48 18.75 37.25
CA HIS A 222 1.77 18.84 38.68
C HIS A 222 0.52 18.94 39.55
#